data_AF-A0A0D2M3H0-F1
#
_entry.id   AF-A0A0D2M3H0-F1
#
_cell.length_a   1.000
_cell.length_b   1.000
_cell.length_c   1.000
_cell.angle_alpha   90.00
_cell.angle_beta   90.00
_cell.angle_gamma   90.00
#
_symmetry.space_group_name_H-M   'P 1'
#
loop_
_entity.id
_entity.type
_entity.pdbx_description
1 polymer ?
#
loop_
_entity_poly.entity_id
_entity_poly.type
_entity_poly.pdbx_seq_one_letter_code
_entity_poly.pdbx_strand_id
1 'polypeptide(L)'
;MILQSLGIEYEILEANNRIGGRLFTHRFNGQQGVDAPVGTPARYDYFDVGAMRFPDMPFMKRLWDLFDILKIKDLFVDYNLSAANNLKYFNTVNPPYNATNSADQAAPGDPDYFRVSVANGGTVPDDFAAKSVDHWTGQVYDYYKTAFAKLDDPNLSDEQRRKIFRAAWADLVDQDHHTTRSAMRQGLNGVRPYPNPVVEWLETFDSATGLYDRAFVESVMDSLDFDWPYPSTRDPPQPIVKSFDSQKETKWYCIDGGSDHIAREMAKKLHAQPILSKKVTKIAESGRGITVVVAGEATPRKYTQVISTVPLGCLSGIDIEDCDLLYSQKQAVRSLRYDASTKVGIKFETRWWQDPEIMGAATIKGGQSSTDIPIRTCVYPSYGINCPDAPGVLLASYTWSQDALRIGALASGTQAEKDELLRLTLENLSKLHGLPVEKFGPVIDFYAHSFYADQYSRGAFALFGPGQFGHPHDRYSLFASIKAPAAHGKFHVAGEATSVHHAWVLGALNSAWRAVYNALDGYPEKRKDLIRMWGIPDEENQVHLNMLRDLALQKWL
;
A
#
# COMPACT_ATOMS: atom_id res chain seq x y z
N MET A 1 -7.08 -18.86 9.40
CA MET A 1 -8.52 -18.97 9.03
C MET A 1 -8.77 -20.00 7.91
N ILE A 2 -8.12 -19.90 6.74
CA ILE A 2 -8.31 -20.89 5.64
C ILE A 2 -8.02 -22.32 6.11
N LEU A 3 -6.82 -22.59 6.67
CA LEU A 3 -6.44 -23.92 7.17
C LEU A 3 -7.45 -24.47 8.19
N GLN A 4 -7.89 -23.62 9.12
CA GLN A 4 -8.93 -23.96 10.11
C GLN A 4 -10.25 -24.38 9.45
N SER A 5 -10.73 -23.65 8.45
CA SER A 5 -11.97 -24.00 7.75
C SER A 5 -11.89 -25.32 6.98
N LEU A 6 -10.66 -25.73 6.63
CA LEU A 6 -10.37 -27.00 5.99
C LEU A 6 -10.10 -28.13 7.02
N GLY A 7 -10.17 -27.84 8.32
CA GLY A 7 -9.89 -28.81 9.38
C GLY A 7 -8.42 -29.22 9.44
N ILE A 8 -7.49 -28.32 9.08
CA ILE A 8 -6.05 -28.55 9.10
C ILE A 8 -5.48 -27.86 10.34
N GLU A 9 -4.72 -28.60 11.15
CA GLU A 9 -4.00 -28.07 12.31
C GLU A 9 -2.85 -27.15 11.88
N TYR A 10 -2.59 -26.11 12.67
CA TYR A 10 -1.57 -25.12 12.37
C TYR A 10 -1.03 -24.49 13.65
N GLU A 11 0.15 -23.91 13.52
CA GLU A 11 0.78 -23.07 14.55
C GLU A 11 1.25 -21.77 13.88
N ILE A 12 1.14 -20.64 14.60
CA ILE A 12 1.55 -19.33 14.11
C ILE A 12 2.65 -18.81 15.01
N LEU A 13 3.82 -18.55 14.44
CA LEU A 13 4.98 -17.98 15.14
C LEU A 13 5.14 -16.52 14.72
N GLU A 14 5.08 -15.61 15.69
CA GLU A 14 5.24 -14.17 15.47
C GLU A 14 6.51 -13.71 16.18
N ALA A 15 7.43 -13.10 15.43
CA ALA A 15 8.72 -12.67 15.96
C ALA A 15 8.60 -11.44 16.88
N ASN A 16 7.59 -10.61 16.64
CA ASN A 16 7.27 -9.43 17.44
C ASN A 16 6.48 -9.82 18.71
N ASN A 17 6.36 -8.90 19.66
CA ASN A 17 5.45 -9.01 20.81
C ASN A 17 4.03 -8.50 20.48
N ARG A 18 3.74 -8.24 19.20
CA ARG A 18 2.47 -7.72 18.69
C ARG A 18 2.03 -8.51 17.45
N ILE A 19 0.75 -8.78 17.32
CA ILE A 19 0.14 -9.34 16.11
C ILE A 19 -0.16 -8.27 15.06
N GLY A 20 -0.22 -8.68 13.78
CA GLY A 20 -0.76 -7.86 12.69
C GLY A 20 0.27 -7.29 11.73
N GLY A 21 1.56 -7.28 12.08
CA GLY A 21 2.62 -6.80 11.20
C GLY A 21 2.34 -5.38 10.70
N ARG A 22 2.17 -5.20 9.38
CA ARG A 22 1.87 -3.91 8.74
C ARG A 22 0.41 -3.44 8.87
N LEU A 23 -0.45 -4.19 9.56
CA LEU A 23 -1.66 -3.66 10.19
C LEU A 23 -1.24 -3.16 11.56
N PHE A 24 -0.99 -1.86 11.67
CA PHE A 24 -0.41 -1.26 12.86
C PHE A 24 -0.99 0.13 13.10
N THR A 25 -1.68 0.27 14.22
CA THR A 25 -2.22 1.53 14.73
C THR A 25 -1.38 1.96 15.94
N HIS A 26 -0.87 3.19 15.91
CA HIS A 26 -0.26 3.81 17.09
C HIS A 26 -1.32 4.61 17.84
N ARG A 27 -1.49 4.33 19.15
CA ARG A 27 -2.44 5.01 20.03
C ARG A 27 -1.67 5.74 21.13
N PHE A 28 -1.82 7.06 21.23
CA PHE A 28 -1.13 7.86 22.24
C PHE A 28 -1.64 7.60 23.66
N ASN A 29 -2.90 7.15 23.79
CA ASN A 29 -3.50 6.69 25.05
C ASN A 29 -3.43 5.16 25.26
N GLY A 30 -2.65 4.44 24.44
CA GLY A 30 -2.45 3.00 24.56
C GLY A 30 -3.76 2.19 24.50
N GLN A 31 -3.92 1.24 25.41
CA GLN A 31 -5.07 0.32 25.43
C GLN A 31 -6.41 1.04 25.66
N GLN A 32 -6.41 2.23 26.27
CA GLN A 32 -7.65 2.98 26.54
C GLN A 32 -8.37 3.34 25.24
N GLY A 33 -7.66 3.68 24.17
CA GLY A 33 -8.27 3.98 22.88
C GLY A 33 -8.80 2.75 22.13
N VAL A 34 -8.22 1.57 22.38
CA VAL A 34 -8.59 0.31 21.71
C VAL A 34 -10.04 -0.10 22.01
N ASP A 35 -10.46 0.06 23.27
CA ASP A 35 -11.77 -0.38 23.77
C ASP A 35 -12.71 0.81 24.06
N ALA A 36 -12.28 2.04 23.75
CA ALA A 36 -13.12 3.23 23.87
C ALA A 36 -14.38 3.11 22.99
N PRO A 37 -15.55 3.57 23.46
CA PRO A 37 -16.76 3.61 22.64
C PRO A 37 -16.59 4.52 21.42
N VAL A 38 -17.19 4.13 20.29
CA VAL A 38 -17.28 4.96 19.08
C VAL A 38 -17.93 6.31 19.43
N GLY A 39 -17.40 7.40 18.88
CA GLY A 39 -17.88 8.76 19.13
C GLY A 39 -17.32 9.43 20.38
N THR A 40 -16.40 8.80 21.11
CA THR A 40 -15.74 9.40 22.29
C THR A 40 -14.34 9.94 21.97
N PRO A 41 -13.86 11.01 22.62
CA PRO A 41 -12.51 11.54 22.39
C PRO A 41 -11.40 10.49 22.50
N ALA A 42 -11.48 9.61 23.52
CA ALA A 42 -10.49 8.55 23.73
C ALA A 42 -10.37 7.58 22.54
N ARG A 43 -11.43 7.42 21.74
CA ARG A 43 -11.44 6.57 20.55
C ARG A 43 -10.54 7.09 19.43
N TYR A 44 -10.32 8.40 19.38
CA TYR A 44 -9.68 9.09 18.25
C TYR A 44 -8.24 9.54 18.53
N ASP A 45 -7.63 9.06 19.63
CA ASP A 45 -6.25 9.38 20.04
C ASP A 45 -5.21 8.48 19.36
N TYR A 46 -5.31 8.35 18.02
CA TYR A 46 -4.49 7.41 17.25
C TYR A 46 -4.24 7.87 15.82
N PHE A 47 -3.24 7.24 15.19
CA PHE A 47 -3.15 7.19 13.73
C PHE A 47 -2.66 5.82 13.27
N ASP A 48 -3.00 5.46 12.04
CA ASP A 48 -2.52 4.22 11.43
C ASP A 48 -1.11 4.39 10.86
N VAL A 49 -0.17 3.65 11.43
CA VAL A 49 1.22 3.57 10.98
C VAL A 49 1.30 2.80 9.65
N GLY A 50 0.54 1.71 9.55
CA GLY A 50 0.49 0.85 8.37
C GLY A 50 -0.69 1.16 7.43
N ALA A 51 -1.44 0.12 7.06
CA ALA A 51 -2.66 0.28 6.25
C ALA A 51 -3.66 1.20 6.96
N MET A 52 -4.36 2.06 6.23
CA MET A 52 -5.23 3.08 6.84
C MET A 52 -6.51 3.40 6.05
N ARG A 53 -6.57 2.98 4.78
CA ARG A 53 -7.64 3.33 3.84
C ARG A 53 -7.92 2.15 2.91
N PHE A 54 -9.18 1.94 2.60
CA PHE A 54 -9.70 0.75 1.95
C PHE A 54 -10.73 1.16 0.88
N PRO A 55 -10.38 1.10 -0.40
CA PRO A 55 -11.28 1.46 -1.50
C PRO A 55 -12.27 0.33 -1.81
N ASP A 56 -13.54 0.70 -2.00
CA ASP A 56 -14.60 -0.19 -2.45
C ASP A 56 -14.67 -0.18 -3.97
N MET A 57 -13.99 -1.16 -4.56
CA MET A 57 -13.85 -1.30 -6.00
C MET A 57 -13.68 -2.77 -6.41
N PRO A 58 -13.89 -3.12 -7.69
CA PRO A 58 -13.96 -4.50 -8.16
C PRO A 58 -12.76 -5.38 -7.84
N PHE A 59 -11.53 -4.85 -7.79
CA PHE A 59 -10.35 -5.63 -7.41
C PHE A 59 -10.30 -6.01 -5.93
N MET A 60 -10.88 -5.19 -5.06
CA MET A 60 -10.77 -5.34 -3.61
C MET A 60 -11.76 -6.37 -3.04
N LYS A 61 -12.53 -7.07 -3.87
CA LYS A 61 -13.62 -7.97 -3.43
C LYS A 61 -13.20 -8.92 -2.30
N ARG A 62 -12.03 -9.55 -2.39
CA ARG A 62 -11.57 -10.50 -1.35
C ARG A 62 -11.30 -9.82 0.00
N LEU A 63 -10.87 -8.55 -0.01
CA LEU A 63 -10.74 -7.76 1.21
C LEU A 63 -12.13 -7.46 1.81
N TRP A 64 -13.12 -7.13 0.98
CA TRP A 64 -14.50 -6.93 1.41
C TRP A 64 -15.13 -8.22 1.98
N ASP A 65 -14.86 -9.37 1.35
CA ASP A 65 -15.26 -10.68 1.88
C ASP A 65 -14.64 -10.95 3.27
N LEU A 66 -13.37 -10.55 3.49
CA LEU A 66 -12.75 -10.62 4.81
C LEU A 66 -13.49 -9.74 5.81
N PHE A 67 -13.82 -8.50 5.47
CA PHE A 67 -14.55 -7.60 6.36
C PHE A 67 -15.92 -8.16 6.78
N ASP A 68 -16.63 -8.84 5.86
CA ASP A 68 -17.87 -9.55 6.17
C ASP A 68 -17.65 -10.71 7.14
N ILE A 69 -16.60 -11.52 6.92
CA ILE A 69 -16.23 -12.61 7.83
C ILE A 69 -15.90 -12.06 9.23
N LEU A 70 -15.19 -10.93 9.28
CA LEU A 70 -14.79 -10.25 10.52
C LEU A 70 -15.94 -9.56 11.24
N LYS A 71 -17.02 -9.21 10.53
CA LYS A 71 -18.15 -8.44 11.05
C LYS A 71 -17.71 -7.09 11.61
N ILE A 72 -16.85 -6.38 10.85
CA ILE A 72 -16.31 -5.08 11.25
C ILE A 72 -16.84 -3.90 10.44
N LYS A 73 -17.83 -4.13 9.57
CA LYS A 73 -18.41 -3.08 8.73
C LYS A 73 -19.06 -1.95 9.55
N ASP A 74 -19.53 -2.26 10.76
CA ASP A 74 -20.07 -1.26 11.70
C ASP A 74 -18.99 -0.30 12.24
N LEU A 75 -17.70 -0.61 12.04
CA LEU A 75 -16.58 0.29 12.36
C LEU A 75 -16.15 1.14 11.16
N PHE A 76 -16.79 1.04 10.01
CA PHE A 76 -16.37 1.82 8.85
C PHE A 76 -16.72 3.29 9.00
N VAL A 77 -15.74 4.12 8.67
CA VAL A 77 -15.88 5.55 8.52
C VAL A 77 -15.50 5.89 7.10
N ASP A 78 -16.31 6.72 6.43
CA ASP A 78 -15.96 7.27 5.14
C ASP A 78 -14.58 7.94 5.22
N TYR A 79 -13.67 7.51 4.36
CA TYR A 79 -12.34 8.08 4.26
C TYR A 79 -12.34 9.13 3.15
N ASN A 80 -12.17 10.39 3.53
CA ASN A 80 -12.06 11.48 2.57
C ASN A 80 -10.66 11.41 1.95
N LEU A 81 -10.56 10.91 0.71
CA LEU A 81 -9.29 10.88 -0.02
C LEU A 81 -8.83 12.28 -0.40
N SER A 82 -9.77 13.18 -0.65
CA SER A 82 -9.53 14.61 -0.88
C SER A 82 -10.65 15.44 -0.24
N ALA A 83 -10.41 16.74 -0.10
CA ALA A 83 -11.41 17.74 0.30
C ALA A 83 -11.11 19.07 -0.39
N ALA A 84 -12.16 19.88 -0.64
CA ALA A 84 -12.11 21.15 -1.37
C ALA A 84 -11.00 22.13 -0.93
N ASN A 85 -10.65 22.08 0.36
CA ASN A 85 -9.71 22.99 1.01
C ASN A 85 -8.39 22.33 1.42
N ASN A 86 -8.10 21.15 0.87
CA ASN A 86 -6.76 20.61 0.94
C ASN A 86 -5.78 21.50 0.16
N LEU A 87 -4.58 21.65 0.70
CA LEU A 87 -3.58 22.60 0.25
C LEU A 87 -2.56 21.93 -0.67
N LYS A 88 -2.03 22.70 -1.62
CA LYS A 88 -0.85 22.34 -2.41
C LYS A 88 0.21 23.44 -2.23
N TYR A 89 1.43 23.07 -1.85
CA TYR A 89 2.56 23.99 -1.68
C TYR A 89 3.76 23.50 -2.48
N PHE A 90 4.00 24.12 -3.63
CA PHE A 90 5.09 23.74 -4.54
C PHE A 90 5.80 25.00 -5.05
N ASN A 91 7.10 24.88 -5.31
CA ASN A 91 7.93 25.97 -5.81
C ASN A 91 7.81 27.27 -4.98
N THR A 92 7.68 27.14 -3.65
CA THR A 92 7.50 28.27 -2.71
C THR A 92 6.24 29.12 -2.98
N VAL A 93 5.31 28.64 -3.80
CA VAL A 93 4.04 29.33 -4.05
C VAL A 93 3.03 28.88 -2.99
N ASN A 94 2.67 29.81 -2.12
CA ASN A 94 1.65 29.59 -1.08
C ASN A 94 0.29 29.32 -1.74
N PRO A 95 -0.51 28.36 -1.23
CA PRO A 95 -1.88 28.17 -1.71
C PRO A 95 -2.69 29.45 -1.52
N PRO A 96 -3.67 29.76 -2.40
CA PRO A 96 -4.52 30.91 -2.20
C PRO A 96 -5.44 30.58 -1.02
N TYR A 97 -5.25 31.26 0.11
CA TYR A 97 -6.02 31.06 1.35
C TYR A 97 -7.56 31.22 1.19
N ASN A 98 -8.03 31.63 0.02
CA ASN A 98 -9.43 31.97 -0.29
C ASN A 98 -9.94 31.38 -1.63
N ALA A 99 -9.23 30.45 -2.27
CA ALA A 99 -9.77 29.79 -3.45
C ALA A 99 -10.68 28.63 -2.99
N THR A 100 -11.96 28.92 -2.79
CA THR A 100 -12.99 27.90 -3.02
C THR A 100 -12.80 27.44 -4.47
N ASN A 101 -12.12 26.32 -4.69
CA ASN A 101 -12.28 25.42 -5.84
C ASN A 101 -11.09 24.45 -5.93
N SER A 102 -11.44 23.16 -5.84
CA SER A 102 -10.92 22.10 -6.72
C SER A 102 -9.43 21.78 -6.61
N ALA A 103 -9.14 20.60 -6.05
CA ALA A 103 -7.81 20.04 -5.81
C ALA A 103 -6.89 20.03 -7.06
N ASP A 104 -7.39 20.18 -8.29
CA ASP A 104 -6.58 19.97 -9.51
C ASP A 104 -6.35 21.18 -10.40
N GLN A 105 -6.74 22.38 -9.97
CA GLN A 105 -6.32 23.58 -10.67
C GLN A 105 -5.83 24.60 -9.65
N ALA A 106 -4.64 25.13 -9.92
CA ALA A 106 -4.38 26.55 -9.80
C ALA A 106 -5.60 27.42 -9.50
N ALA A 107 -5.43 28.50 -8.73
CA ALA A 107 -6.44 29.55 -8.62
C ALA A 107 -7.16 29.76 -9.98
N PRO A 108 -8.51 29.72 -10.03
CA PRO A 108 -9.26 29.68 -11.29
C PRO A 108 -8.71 30.68 -12.32
N GLY A 109 -8.13 30.18 -13.41
CA GLY A 109 -7.60 31.00 -14.52
C GLY A 109 -6.08 31.02 -14.72
N ASP A 110 -5.26 30.36 -13.89
CA ASP A 110 -3.79 30.31 -14.08
C ASP A 110 -3.26 28.87 -14.24
N PRO A 111 -3.26 28.25 -15.42
CA PRO A 111 -2.84 26.85 -15.58
C PRO A 111 -1.40 26.55 -15.12
N ASP A 112 -0.55 27.56 -14.96
CA ASP A 112 0.83 27.44 -14.47
C ASP A 112 1.05 28.16 -13.12
N TYR A 113 0.10 27.99 -12.20
CA TYR A 113 0.13 28.63 -10.88
C TYR A 113 1.42 28.41 -10.08
N PHE A 114 2.00 27.21 -10.16
CA PHE A 114 3.27 26.89 -9.50
C PHE A 114 4.50 27.35 -10.28
N ARG A 115 4.32 28.07 -11.39
CA ARG A 115 5.39 28.67 -12.21
C ARG A 115 6.43 27.65 -12.65
N VAL A 116 5.96 26.49 -13.09
CA VAL A 116 6.82 25.39 -13.55
C VAL A 116 7.18 25.54 -15.03
N SER A 117 6.44 26.35 -15.78
CA SER A 117 6.65 26.55 -17.22
C SER A 117 7.92 27.34 -17.53
N VAL A 118 8.46 27.17 -18.74
CA VAL A 118 9.58 27.96 -19.26
C VAL A 118 9.24 29.45 -19.29
N ALA A 119 8.02 29.82 -19.70
CA ALA A 119 7.57 31.21 -19.73
C ALA A 119 7.60 31.88 -18.34
N ASN A 120 7.43 31.12 -17.27
CA ASN A 120 7.48 31.59 -15.89
C ASN A 120 8.81 31.28 -15.16
N GLY A 121 9.86 30.91 -15.89
CA GLY A 121 11.22 30.68 -15.37
C GLY A 121 11.50 29.26 -14.85
N GLY A 122 10.56 28.33 -15.04
CA GLY A 122 10.75 26.91 -14.80
C GLY A 122 11.33 26.16 -16.01
N THR A 123 11.12 24.85 -16.05
CA THR A 123 11.71 23.96 -17.06
C THR A 123 10.69 23.17 -17.87
N VAL A 124 9.41 23.22 -17.50
CA VAL A 124 8.33 22.49 -18.18
C VAL A 124 7.96 23.27 -19.45
N PRO A 125 7.93 22.66 -20.65
CA PRO A 125 7.47 23.36 -21.84
C PRO A 125 6.04 23.88 -21.68
N ASP A 126 5.77 25.08 -22.18
CA ASP A 126 4.52 25.80 -21.91
C ASP A 126 3.26 25.04 -22.36
N ASP A 127 3.34 24.25 -23.45
CA ASP A 127 2.23 23.42 -23.92
C ASP A 127 1.88 22.28 -22.97
N PHE A 128 2.86 21.78 -22.22
CA PHE A 128 2.64 20.81 -21.15
C PHE A 128 2.10 21.47 -19.88
N ALA A 129 2.70 22.59 -19.45
CA ALA A 129 2.25 23.33 -18.28
C ALA A 129 0.82 23.90 -18.43
N ALA A 130 0.34 24.09 -19.67
CA ALA A 130 -1.03 24.53 -19.95
C ALA A 130 -2.13 23.50 -19.63
N LYS A 131 -1.78 22.29 -19.18
CA LYS A 131 -2.71 21.20 -18.84
C LYS A 131 -2.37 20.62 -17.46
N SER A 132 -3.34 20.01 -16.79
CA SER A 132 -3.13 19.38 -15.48
C SER A 132 -2.21 18.17 -15.57
N VAL A 133 -1.63 17.79 -14.44
CA VAL A 133 -0.84 16.55 -14.29
C VAL A 133 -1.68 15.34 -14.70
N ASP A 134 -2.91 15.24 -14.18
CA ASP A 134 -3.87 14.18 -14.52
C ASP A 134 -4.15 14.04 -16.02
N HIS A 135 -4.14 15.15 -16.77
CA HIS A 135 -4.31 15.09 -18.22
C HIS A 135 -3.18 14.31 -18.91
N TRP A 136 -1.94 14.49 -18.46
CA TRP A 136 -0.77 13.86 -19.05
C TRP A 136 -0.54 12.45 -18.52
N THR A 137 -0.75 12.20 -17.22
CA THR A 137 -0.66 10.84 -16.67
C THR A 137 -1.78 9.95 -17.23
N GLY A 138 -3.00 10.48 -17.40
CA GLY A 138 -4.12 9.80 -18.04
C GLY A 138 -3.80 9.32 -19.46
N GLN A 139 -3.16 10.15 -20.29
CA GLN A 139 -2.74 9.73 -21.64
C GLN A 139 -1.86 8.47 -21.62
N VAL A 140 -1.06 8.28 -20.57
CA VAL A 140 -0.12 7.16 -20.44
C VAL A 140 -0.80 5.92 -19.84
N TYR A 141 -1.65 6.10 -18.83
CA TYR A 141 -2.22 4.99 -18.04
C TYR A 141 -3.59 4.52 -18.53
N ASP A 142 -4.42 5.38 -19.14
CA ASP A 142 -5.84 5.10 -19.42
C ASP A 142 -6.07 3.93 -20.36
N TYR A 143 -5.14 3.69 -21.29
CA TYR A 143 -5.18 2.51 -22.16
C TYR A 143 -5.27 1.22 -21.33
N TYR A 144 -4.39 1.06 -20.34
CA TYR A 144 -4.36 -0.11 -19.47
C TYR A 144 -5.51 -0.08 -18.46
N LYS A 145 -5.83 1.09 -17.89
CA LYS A 145 -6.95 1.22 -16.94
C LYS A 145 -8.26 0.78 -17.56
N THR A 146 -8.51 1.12 -18.83
CA THR A 146 -9.70 0.71 -19.59
C THR A 146 -9.80 -0.81 -19.76
N ALA A 147 -8.67 -1.52 -19.87
CA ALA A 147 -8.67 -2.97 -19.96
C ALA A 147 -9.15 -3.62 -18.65
N PHE A 148 -8.69 -3.12 -17.51
CA PHE A 148 -9.09 -3.60 -16.18
C PHE A 148 -10.48 -3.14 -15.75
N ALA A 149 -10.93 -1.96 -16.18
CA ALA A 149 -12.25 -1.40 -15.90
C ALA A 149 -13.41 -2.35 -16.24
N LYS A 150 -13.20 -3.25 -17.22
CA LYS A 150 -14.16 -4.27 -17.62
C LYS A 150 -14.56 -5.20 -16.47
N LEU A 151 -13.80 -5.27 -15.38
CA LEU A 151 -14.13 -6.02 -14.17
C LEU A 151 -15.28 -5.43 -13.36
N ASP A 152 -15.72 -4.21 -13.67
CA ASP A 152 -16.87 -3.56 -13.01
C ASP A 152 -18.24 -4.11 -13.46
N ASP A 153 -18.31 -4.96 -14.49
CA ASP A 153 -19.59 -5.54 -14.89
C ASP A 153 -20.12 -6.49 -13.80
N PRO A 154 -21.26 -6.16 -13.14
CA PRO A 154 -21.80 -6.96 -12.04
C PRO A 154 -22.34 -8.32 -12.48
N ASN A 155 -22.52 -8.55 -13.79
CA ASN A 155 -23.03 -9.80 -14.33
C ASN A 155 -21.94 -10.81 -14.68
N LEU A 156 -20.67 -10.47 -14.46
CA LEU A 156 -19.56 -11.37 -14.76
C LEU A 156 -19.54 -12.54 -13.77
N SER A 157 -19.48 -13.75 -14.31
CA SER A 157 -19.05 -14.92 -13.54
C SER A 157 -17.58 -14.79 -13.13
N ASP A 158 -17.18 -15.46 -12.05
CA ASP A 158 -15.78 -15.48 -11.59
C ASP A 158 -14.79 -15.94 -12.69
N GLU A 159 -15.22 -16.82 -13.60
CA GLU A 159 -14.39 -17.24 -14.73
C GLU A 159 -14.19 -16.11 -15.76
N GLN A 160 -15.25 -15.37 -16.09
CA GLN A 160 -15.14 -14.21 -16.98
C GLN A 160 -14.27 -13.12 -16.35
N ARG A 161 -14.42 -12.86 -15.04
CA ARG A 161 -13.57 -11.92 -14.28
C ARG A 161 -12.09 -12.29 -14.40
N ARG A 162 -11.72 -13.54 -14.06
CA ARG A 162 -10.33 -14.03 -14.21
C ARG A 162 -9.82 -13.94 -15.64
N LYS A 163 -10.67 -14.19 -16.64
CA LYS A 163 -10.28 -14.08 -18.06
C LYS A 163 -9.97 -12.63 -18.44
N ILE A 164 -10.77 -11.67 -17.98
CA ILE A 164 -10.55 -10.23 -18.18
C ILE A 164 -9.26 -9.80 -17.49
N PHE A 165 -9.11 -10.14 -16.20
CA PHE A 165 -7.90 -9.84 -15.43
C PHE A 165 -6.65 -10.33 -16.16
N ARG A 166 -6.63 -11.61 -16.55
CA ARG A 166 -5.48 -12.22 -17.21
C ARG A 166 -5.12 -11.54 -18.52
N ALA A 167 -6.13 -11.14 -19.31
CA ALA A 167 -5.88 -10.46 -20.58
C ALA A 167 -5.29 -9.06 -20.36
N ALA A 168 -5.86 -8.29 -19.42
CA ALA A 168 -5.37 -6.95 -19.09
C ALA A 168 -3.98 -6.99 -18.43
N TRP A 169 -3.74 -7.95 -17.54
CA TRP A 169 -2.44 -8.17 -16.90
C TRP A 169 -1.37 -8.57 -17.91
N ALA A 170 -1.68 -9.47 -18.86
CA ALA A 170 -0.73 -9.86 -19.90
C ALA A 170 -0.32 -8.66 -20.77
N ASP A 171 -1.28 -7.83 -21.20
CA ASP A 171 -1.02 -6.63 -21.99
C ASP A 171 -0.16 -5.59 -21.23
N LEU A 172 -0.41 -5.41 -19.93
CA LEU A 172 0.38 -4.50 -19.10
C LEU A 172 1.80 -5.02 -18.85
N VAL A 173 1.94 -6.29 -18.47
CA VAL A 173 3.24 -6.85 -18.06
C VAL A 173 4.18 -7.13 -19.25
N ASP A 174 3.68 -7.11 -20.48
CA ASP A 174 4.52 -7.01 -21.69
C ASP A 174 5.40 -5.74 -21.68
N GLN A 175 4.98 -4.69 -20.96
CA GLN A 175 5.74 -3.46 -20.76
C GLN A 175 6.62 -3.46 -19.50
N ASP A 176 6.74 -4.57 -18.75
CA ASP A 176 7.46 -4.59 -17.47
C ASP A 176 8.95 -4.23 -17.58
N HIS A 177 9.54 -4.37 -18.78
CA HIS A 177 10.90 -3.95 -19.06
C HIS A 177 11.10 -2.41 -18.99
N HIS A 178 10.00 -1.65 -19.01
CA HIS A 178 10.03 -0.20 -18.86
C HIS A 178 9.98 0.23 -17.38
N THR A 179 10.76 1.26 -17.06
CA THR A 179 10.35 2.17 -15.99
C THR A 179 9.27 3.13 -16.47
N THR A 180 8.48 3.71 -15.57
CA THR A 180 7.48 4.75 -15.92
C THR A 180 8.10 5.90 -16.72
N ARG A 181 9.27 6.37 -16.27
CA ARG A 181 10.07 7.39 -16.98
C ARG A 181 10.43 6.95 -18.39
N SER A 182 10.89 5.71 -18.57
CA SER A 182 11.24 5.22 -19.91
C SER A 182 10.02 5.05 -20.81
N ALA A 183 8.87 4.61 -20.27
CA ALA A 183 7.62 4.48 -21.00
C ALA A 183 7.12 5.86 -21.51
N MET A 184 7.10 6.87 -20.63
CA MET A 184 6.70 8.24 -20.99
C MET A 184 7.64 8.85 -22.03
N ARG A 185 8.95 8.62 -21.90
CA ARG A 185 9.95 9.13 -22.85
C ARG A 185 9.92 8.39 -24.20
N GLN A 186 9.44 7.16 -24.24
CA GLN A 186 9.29 6.40 -25.48
C GLN A 186 7.97 6.71 -26.20
N GLY A 187 6.90 7.02 -25.46
CA GLY A 187 5.58 7.25 -26.03
C GLY A 187 4.90 5.96 -26.47
N LEU A 188 4.35 5.20 -25.50
CA LEU A 188 3.65 3.95 -25.77
C LEU A 188 2.24 4.19 -26.31
N ASN A 189 1.65 3.19 -27.00
CA ASN A 189 0.24 3.20 -27.42
C ASN A 189 -0.22 4.44 -28.21
N GLY A 190 0.68 5.04 -28.99
CA GLY A 190 0.38 6.25 -29.77
C GLY A 190 0.47 7.57 -29.00
N VAL A 191 0.86 7.53 -27.72
CA VAL A 191 1.15 8.72 -26.91
C VAL A 191 2.44 9.37 -27.40
N ARG A 192 2.46 10.70 -27.49
CA ARG A 192 3.68 11.42 -27.87
C ARG A 192 4.77 11.25 -26.78
N PRO A 193 6.06 11.08 -27.15
CA PRO A 193 7.16 11.11 -26.19
C PRO A 193 7.19 12.37 -25.32
N TYR A 194 7.39 12.22 -24.01
CA TYR A 194 7.50 13.34 -23.08
C TYR A 194 8.97 13.74 -22.84
N PRO A 195 9.32 15.05 -22.93
CA PRO A 195 10.64 15.55 -22.54
C PRO A 195 10.95 15.28 -21.06
N ASN A 196 12.23 15.12 -20.69
CA ASN A 196 12.60 14.82 -19.29
C ASN A 196 12.05 15.83 -18.27
N PRO A 197 12.09 17.16 -18.49
CA PRO A 197 11.51 18.12 -17.54
C PRO A 197 10.01 17.92 -17.29
N VAL A 198 9.27 17.42 -18.29
CA VAL A 198 7.85 17.06 -18.11
C VAL A 198 7.75 15.85 -17.20
N VAL A 199 8.56 14.81 -17.42
CA VAL A 199 8.53 13.59 -16.60
C VAL A 199 8.91 13.87 -15.14
N GLU A 200 9.90 14.74 -14.87
CA GLU A 200 10.22 15.16 -13.50
C GLU A 200 9.05 15.90 -12.83
N TRP A 201 8.40 16.79 -13.59
CA TRP A 201 7.25 17.54 -13.11
C TRP A 201 6.06 16.60 -12.81
N LEU A 202 5.76 15.65 -13.71
CA LEU A 202 4.71 14.66 -13.46
C LEU A 202 5.03 13.82 -12.22
N GLU A 203 6.25 13.27 -12.07
CA GLU A 203 6.64 12.50 -10.89
C GLU A 203 6.45 13.31 -9.60
N THR A 204 6.83 14.59 -9.60
CA THR A 204 6.76 15.47 -8.41
C THR A 204 5.32 15.64 -7.88
N PHE A 205 4.34 15.69 -8.77
CA PHE A 205 2.94 15.95 -8.43
C PHE A 205 2.08 14.69 -8.33
N ASP A 206 2.44 13.62 -9.04
CA ASP A 206 1.69 12.36 -9.13
C ASP A 206 2.21 11.29 -8.14
N SER A 207 3.50 11.32 -7.79
CA SER A 207 4.15 10.24 -7.04
C SER A 207 5.22 10.73 -6.06
N ALA A 208 6.02 9.79 -5.53
CA ALA A 208 7.15 10.10 -4.65
C ALA A 208 8.47 10.09 -5.43
N THR A 209 9.49 10.75 -4.87
CA THR A 209 10.75 10.99 -5.58
C THR A 209 11.46 9.67 -5.95
N GLY A 210 11.73 9.48 -7.24
CA GLY A 210 12.42 8.31 -7.80
C GLY A 210 11.52 7.07 -8.01
N LEU A 211 10.20 7.21 -7.90
CA LEU A 211 9.26 6.12 -8.21
C LEU A 211 8.99 5.95 -9.70
N TYR A 212 9.16 6.99 -10.53
CA TYR A 212 9.08 6.85 -11.98
C TYR A 212 10.29 6.08 -12.56
N ASP A 213 11.33 5.83 -11.77
CA ASP A 213 12.45 4.95 -12.10
C ASP A 213 12.20 3.48 -11.72
N ARG A 214 10.96 3.15 -11.33
CA ARG A 214 10.49 1.80 -10.99
C ARG A 214 9.59 1.26 -12.10
N ALA A 215 9.19 -0.01 -11.99
CA ALA A 215 8.46 -0.69 -13.05
C ALA A 215 7.22 0.12 -13.45
N PHE A 216 7.04 0.33 -14.75
CA PHE A 216 5.87 1.01 -15.30
C PHE A 216 4.56 0.31 -14.88
N VAL A 217 4.60 -1.02 -14.77
CA VAL A 217 3.51 -1.86 -14.27
C VAL A 217 3.05 -1.38 -12.89
N GLU A 218 3.97 -1.06 -11.97
CA GLU A 218 3.62 -0.58 -10.63
C GLU A 218 2.89 0.76 -10.69
N SER A 219 3.33 1.71 -11.51
CA SER A 219 2.65 3.01 -11.63
C SER A 219 1.23 2.88 -12.21
N VAL A 220 1.02 1.96 -13.15
CA VAL A 220 -0.32 1.69 -13.68
C VAL A 220 -1.21 1.04 -12.62
N MET A 221 -0.69 0.08 -11.86
CA MET A 221 -1.44 -0.56 -10.76
C MET A 221 -1.75 0.44 -9.63
N ASP A 222 -0.80 1.30 -9.26
CA ASP A 222 -1.00 2.36 -8.26
C ASP A 222 -2.08 3.37 -8.73
N SER A 223 -2.06 3.75 -10.01
CA SER A 223 -3.10 4.58 -10.60
C SER A 223 -4.47 3.89 -10.59
N LEU A 224 -4.55 2.58 -10.88
CA LEU A 224 -5.79 1.82 -10.77
C LEU A 224 -6.32 1.79 -9.33
N ASP A 225 -5.43 1.64 -8.35
CA ASP A 225 -5.84 1.50 -6.95
C ASP A 225 -6.28 2.82 -6.31
N PHE A 226 -5.62 3.93 -6.64
CA PHE A 226 -5.99 5.26 -6.14
C PHE A 226 -7.09 5.93 -6.94
N ASP A 227 -7.27 5.51 -8.18
CA ASP A 227 -8.01 6.25 -9.17
C ASP A 227 -8.62 5.30 -10.21
N TRP A 228 -9.37 4.33 -9.68
CA TRP A 228 -10.18 3.40 -10.46
C TRP A 228 -11.07 4.18 -11.46
N PRO A 229 -11.30 3.69 -12.70
CA PRO A 229 -11.97 4.42 -13.78
C PRO A 229 -13.50 4.65 -13.61
N TYR A 230 -13.91 5.00 -12.39
CA TYR A 230 -15.13 5.77 -12.12
C TYR A 230 -14.79 7.27 -12.18
N PRO A 231 -15.78 8.17 -12.24
CA PRO A 231 -15.63 9.54 -11.75
C PRO A 231 -14.82 9.56 -10.46
N SER A 232 -13.75 10.37 -10.44
CA SER A 232 -12.89 10.46 -9.28
C SER A 232 -13.70 10.95 -8.06
N THR A 233 -13.44 10.38 -6.87
CA THR A 233 -13.84 10.98 -5.58
C THR A 233 -12.98 12.18 -5.20
N ARG A 234 -12.20 12.69 -6.17
CA ARG A 234 -11.47 13.94 -6.05
C ARG A 234 -12.48 15.07 -6.17
N ASP A 235 -12.30 16.12 -5.39
CA ASP A 235 -13.07 17.35 -5.56
C ASP A 235 -12.28 18.31 -6.48
N PRO A 236 -12.76 18.64 -7.70
CA PRO A 236 -14.09 18.31 -8.25
C PRO A 236 -14.07 16.94 -8.94
N PRO A 237 -15.23 16.26 -9.07
CA PRO A 237 -15.27 14.96 -9.72
C PRO A 237 -14.83 15.09 -11.19
N GLN A 238 -13.86 14.31 -11.61
CA GLN A 238 -13.41 14.27 -13.01
C GLN A 238 -13.52 12.83 -13.54
N PRO A 239 -14.32 12.56 -14.58
CA PRO A 239 -14.32 11.27 -15.25
C PRO A 239 -13.06 11.14 -16.11
N ILE A 240 -12.27 10.11 -15.85
CA ILE A 240 -10.96 9.94 -16.47
C ILE A 240 -11.09 9.23 -17.82
N VAL A 241 -12.01 8.26 -17.88
CA VAL A 241 -12.40 7.64 -19.15
C VAL A 241 -13.83 8.09 -19.48
N LYS A 242 -13.97 8.87 -20.56
CA LYS A 242 -15.27 9.43 -21.03
C LYS A 242 -16.36 8.39 -21.31
N SER A 243 -16.02 7.10 -21.36
CA SER A 243 -16.92 6.00 -21.69
C SER A 243 -17.52 5.25 -20.50
N PHE A 244 -17.22 5.64 -19.25
CA PHE A 244 -17.74 4.97 -18.05
C PHE A 244 -18.77 5.83 -17.31
N ASP A 245 -19.64 5.15 -16.55
CA ASP A 245 -20.81 5.73 -15.90
C ASP A 245 -20.43 6.89 -14.96
N SER A 246 -20.86 8.09 -15.33
CA SER A 246 -20.63 9.34 -14.58
C SER A 246 -21.31 9.39 -13.21
N GLN A 247 -22.10 8.38 -12.84
CA GLN A 247 -22.84 8.31 -11.57
C GLN A 247 -22.20 7.40 -10.51
N LYS A 248 -21.17 6.62 -10.84
CA LYS A 248 -20.45 5.79 -9.88
C LYS A 248 -19.23 6.53 -9.32
N GLU A 249 -18.89 6.28 -8.06
CA GLU A 249 -17.72 6.84 -7.39
C GLU A 249 -17.06 5.74 -6.55
N THR A 250 -15.72 5.68 -6.51
CA THR A 250 -15.01 4.76 -5.61
C THR A 250 -15.14 5.26 -4.18
N LYS A 251 -15.97 4.60 -3.37
CA LYS A 251 -16.04 4.90 -1.94
C LYS A 251 -14.79 4.42 -1.23
N TRP A 252 -14.23 5.26 -0.37
CA TRP A 252 -13.09 4.92 0.47
C TRP A 252 -13.53 4.82 1.92
N TYR A 253 -12.96 3.86 2.63
CA TYR A 253 -13.26 3.65 4.05
C TYR A 253 -11.99 3.54 4.87
N CYS A 254 -12.07 3.94 6.13
CA CYS A 254 -11.11 3.59 7.16
C CYS A 254 -11.85 2.90 8.32
N ILE A 255 -11.10 2.37 9.29
CA ILE A 255 -11.68 1.63 10.42
C ILE A 255 -11.59 2.51 11.66
N ASP A 256 -12.74 2.86 12.22
CA ASP A 256 -12.86 3.60 13.48
C ASP A 256 -12.07 2.87 14.58
N GLY A 257 -11.19 3.60 15.27
CA GLY A 257 -10.28 3.08 16.29
C GLY A 257 -9.00 2.43 15.77
N GLY A 258 -8.78 2.35 14.45
CA GLY A 258 -7.54 1.89 13.83
C GLY A 258 -7.65 0.60 13.01
N SER A 259 -6.81 0.49 11.98
CA SER A 259 -6.83 -0.66 11.06
C SER A 259 -6.35 -1.97 11.67
N ASP A 260 -5.63 -1.95 12.79
CA ASP A 260 -5.21 -3.15 13.51
C ASP A 260 -6.38 -3.97 14.09
N HIS A 261 -7.60 -3.39 14.12
CA HIS A 261 -8.84 -4.13 14.35
C HIS A 261 -9.00 -5.31 13.38
N ILE A 262 -8.53 -5.20 12.14
CA ILE A 262 -8.53 -6.33 11.18
C ILE A 262 -7.76 -7.52 11.78
N ALA A 263 -6.53 -7.30 12.24
CA ALA A 263 -5.70 -8.36 12.81
C ALA A 263 -6.26 -8.87 14.14
N ARG A 264 -6.80 -7.98 14.98
CA ARG A 264 -7.41 -8.34 16.26
C ARG A 264 -8.65 -9.22 16.07
N GLU A 265 -9.57 -8.84 15.19
CA GLU A 265 -10.78 -9.62 14.93
C GLU A 265 -10.48 -10.94 14.19
N MET A 266 -9.45 -10.97 13.34
CA MET A 266 -8.93 -12.24 12.80
C MET A 266 -8.48 -13.16 13.93
N ALA A 267 -7.66 -12.67 14.86
CA ALA A 267 -7.12 -13.46 15.98
C ALA A 267 -8.23 -14.03 16.87
N LYS A 268 -9.30 -13.27 17.16
CA LYS A 268 -10.46 -13.76 17.94
C LYS A 268 -11.17 -14.96 17.29
N LYS A 269 -11.08 -15.12 15.97
CA LYS A 269 -11.70 -16.24 15.24
C LYS A 269 -10.79 -17.46 15.08
N LEU A 270 -9.52 -17.37 15.49
CA LEU A 270 -8.57 -18.48 15.38
C LEU A 270 -8.74 -19.45 16.55
N HIS A 271 -8.75 -20.75 16.24
CA HIS A 271 -8.70 -21.82 17.25
C HIS A 271 -7.30 -21.93 17.87
N ALA A 272 -6.24 -21.69 17.09
CA ALA A 272 -4.86 -21.65 17.58
C ALA A 272 -4.35 -20.20 17.53
N GLN A 273 -3.99 -19.66 18.70
CA GLN A 273 -3.55 -18.27 18.84
C GLN A 273 -2.08 -18.09 18.40
N PRO A 274 -1.70 -16.93 17.86
CA PRO A 274 -0.30 -16.61 17.57
C PRO A 274 0.58 -16.68 18.80
N ILE A 275 1.73 -17.34 18.66
CA ILE A 275 2.75 -17.42 19.71
C ILE A 275 3.77 -16.30 19.46
N LEU A 276 3.71 -15.28 20.31
CA LEU A 276 4.51 -14.07 20.19
C LEU A 276 5.96 -14.28 20.64
N SER A 277 6.84 -13.37 20.22
CA SER A 277 8.27 -13.40 20.52
C SER A 277 8.98 -14.69 20.09
N LYS A 278 8.51 -15.30 19.00
CA LYS A 278 9.06 -16.52 18.38
C LYS A 278 9.72 -16.18 17.05
N LYS A 279 10.94 -15.65 17.12
CA LYS A 279 11.75 -15.32 15.94
C LYS A 279 12.31 -16.60 15.31
N VAL A 280 11.80 -16.97 14.15
CA VAL A 280 12.38 -18.04 13.32
C VAL A 280 13.74 -17.60 12.79
N THR A 281 14.73 -18.49 12.88
CA THR A 281 16.12 -18.22 12.46
C THR A 281 16.62 -19.18 11.40
N LYS A 282 16.06 -20.40 11.32
CA LYS A 282 16.36 -21.37 10.28
C LYS A 282 15.12 -22.17 9.89
N ILE A 283 15.00 -22.49 8.61
CA ILE A 283 14.02 -23.42 8.05
C ILE A 283 14.79 -24.42 7.18
N ALA A 284 14.57 -25.71 7.39
CA ALA A 284 15.32 -26.76 6.71
C ALA A 284 14.45 -27.96 6.40
N GLU A 285 14.53 -28.49 5.18
CA GLU A 285 13.90 -29.76 4.84
C GLU A 285 14.52 -30.90 5.67
N SER A 286 13.70 -31.79 6.21
CA SER A 286 14.15 -32.89 7.06
C SER A 286 13.33 -34.15 6.81
N GLY A 287 13.86 -35.04 5.97
CA GLY A 287 13.21 -36.30 5.62
C GLY A 287 11.83 -36.07 5.01
N ARG A 288 10.78 -36.55 5.68
CA ARG A 288 9.39 -36.41 5.20
C ARG A 288 8.75 -35.06 5.52
N GLY A 289 9.39 -34.22 6.33
CA GLY A 289 8.84 -32.94 6.76
C GLY A 289 9.83 -31.80 6.60
N ILE A 290 9.59 -30.75 7.37
CA ILE A 290 10.39 -29.53 7.44
C ILE A 290 10.58 -29.13 8.90
N THR A 291 11.78 -28.65 9.24
CA THR A 291 12.12 -28.19 10.58
C THR A 291 12.23 -26.68 10.62
N VAL A 292 11.85 -26.11 11.76
CA VAL A 292 11.92 -24.67 12.03
C VAL A 292 12.65 -24.45 13.34
N VAL A 293 13.73 -23.67 13.30
CA VAL A 293 14.50 -23.27 14.47
C VAL A 293 14.04 -21.90 14.93
N VAL A 294 13.65 -21.81 16.19
CA VAL A 294 13.19 -20.56 16.83
C VAL A 294 14.26 -20.10 17.81
N ALA A 295 14.60 -18.81 17.76
CA ALA A 295 15.57 -18.20 18.65
C ALA A 295 15.20 -18.47 20.13
N GLY A 296 16.17 -18.95 20.91
CA GLY A 296 15.98 -19.28 22.33
C GLY A 296 15.35 -20.64 22.61
N GLU A 297 14.97 -21.43 21.59
CA GLU A 297 14.47 -22.80 21.77
C GLU A 297 15.58 -23.83 21.52
N ALA A 298 15.70 -24.82 22.42
CA ALA A 298 16.74 -25.85 22.33
C ALA A 298 16.48 -26.90 21.23
N THR A 299 15.20 -27.13 20.91
CA THR A 299 14.79 -28.17 19.96
C THR A 299 14.06 -27.56 18.76
N PRO A 300 14.46 -27.87 17.52
CA PRO A 300 13.71 -27.46 16.33
C PRO A 300 12.29 -28.04 16.35
N ARG A 301 11.34 -27.24 15.89
CA ARG A 301 9.94 -27.66 15.68
C ARG A 301 9.83 -28.40 14.35
N LYS A 302 8.89 -29.33 14.23
CA LYS A 302 8.69 -30.18 13.05
C LYS A 302 7.30 -30.00 12.47
N TYR A 303 7.22 -29.81 11.15
CA TYR A 303 5.97 -29.67 10.42
C TYR A 303 5.99 -30.47 9.11
N THR A 304 4.83 -30.67 8.52
CA THR A 304 4.69 -31.22 7.17
C THR A 304 4.80 -30.14 6.10
N GLN A 305 4.38 -28.91 6.43
CA GLN A 305 4.32 -27.75 5.54
C GLN A 305 4.70 -26.50 6.35
N VAL A 306 5.44 -25.56 5.75
CA VAL A 306 5.71 -24.23 6.31
C VAL A 306 5.34 -23.17 5.28
N ILE A 307 4.52 -22.21 5.71
CA ILE A 307 4.22 -21.00 4.96
C ILE A 307 4.91 -19.84 5.68
N SER A 308 5.89 -19.22 5.02
CA SER A 308 6.54 -18.01 5.52
C SER A 308 5.77 -16.79 5.02
N THR A 309 5.27 -15.97 5.95
CA THR A 309 4.56 -14.72 5.66
C THR A 309 5.38 -13.47 5.97
N VAL A 310 6.68 -13.62 6.25
CA VAL A 310 7.56 -12.48 6.53
C VAL A 310 7.89 -11.74 5.24
N PRO A 311 8.12 -10.42 5.26
CA PRO A 311 8.61 -9.69 4.08
C PRO A 311 9.91 -10.30 3.54
N LEU A 312 10.17 -10.20 2.23
CA LEU A 312 11.36 -10.83 1.61
C LEU A 312 12.67 -10.30 2.21
N GLY A 313 12.71 -9.01 2.60
CA GLY A 313 13.81 -8.43 3.35
C GLY A 313 14.07 -9.17 4.68
N CYS A 314 13.04 -9.58 5.40
CA CYS A 314 13.17 -10.40 6.60
C CYS A 314 13.54 -11.86 6.28
N LEU A 315 12.94 -12.43 5.24
CA LEU A 315 13.25 -13.79 4.77
C LEU A 315 14.73 -13.95 4.41
N SER A 316 15.35 -12.91 3.83
CA SER A 316 16.79 -12.89 3.53
C SER A 316 17.70 -13.06 4.76
N GLY A 317 17.17 -12.82 5.98
CA GLY A 317 17.88 -13.00 7.24
C GLY A 317 17.60 -14.32 7.95
N ILE A 318 16.79 -15.21 7.35
CA ILE A 318 16.51 -16.55 7.87
C ILE A 318 17.37 -17.54 7.08
N ASP A 319 18.07 -18.44 7.76
CA ASP A 319 18.79 -19.53 7.08
C ASP A 319 17.77 -20.48 6.43
N ILE A 320 17.78 -20.51 5.10
CA ILE A 320 16.92 -21.36 4.27
C ILE A 320 17.75 -22.14 3.23
N GLU A 321 19.04 -22.35 3.49
CA GLU A 321 19.93 -23.05 2.56
C GLU A 321 19.46 -24.50 2.29
N ASP A 322 18.97 -25.15 3.35
CA ASP A 322 18.45 -26.52 3.32
C ASP A 322 16.99 -26.64 2.81
N CYS A 323 16.42 -25.56 2.25
CA CYS A 323 15.12 -25.59 1.59
C CYS A 323 15.22 -25.79 0.07
N ASP A 324 16.43 -25.95 -0.47
CA ASP A 324 16.68 -26.23 -1.89
C ASP A 324 15.95 -25.29 -2.86
N LEU A 325 16.01 -23.99 -2.56
CA LEU A 325 15.43 -22.95 -3.42
C LEU A 325 16.12 -22.93 -4.78
N LEU A 326 15.33 -22.73 -5.84
CA LEU A 326 15.83 -22.42 -7.18
C LEU A 326 16.75 -21.21 -7.16
N TYR A 327 17.69 -21.13 -8.11
CA TYR A 327 18.54 -19.95 -8.25
C TYR A 327 17.72 -18.67 -8.38
N SER A 328 16.68 -18.68 -9.23
CA SER A 328 15.78 -17.54 -9.42
C SER A 328 14.99 -17.17 -8.17
N GLN A 329 14.62 -18.15 -7.32
CA GLN A 329 14.01 -17.89 -6.01
C GLN A 329 14.98 -17.19 -5.07
N LYS A 330 16.24 -17.65 -4.99
CA LYS A 330 17.29 -16.99 -4.19
C LYS A 330 17.55 -15.57 -4.69
N GLN A 331 17.56 -15.37 -6.01
CA GLN A 331 17.64 -14.03 -6.59
C GLN A 331 16.44 -13.17 -6.21
N ALA A 332 15.22 -13.70 -6.33
CA ALA A 332 13.99 -12.98 -6.02
C ALA A 332 13.94 -12.50 -4.56
N VAL A 333 14.29 -13.37 -3.59
CA VAL A 333 14.39 -12.98 -2.16
C VAL A 333 15.37 -11.82 -1.95
N ARG A 334 16.47 -11.79 -2.71
CA ARG A 334 17.52 -10.78 -2.59
C ARG A 334 17.21 -9.48 -3.33
N SER A 335 16.56 -9.55 -4.50
CA SER A 335 16.52 -8.44 -5.47
C SER A 335 15.14 -7.86 -5.74
N LEU A 336 14.05 -8.58 -5.47
CA LEU A 336 12.70 -8.00 -5.60
C LEU A 336 12.61 -6.76 -4.72
N ARG A 337 12.34 -5.62 -5.35
CA ARG A 337 12.48 -4.33 -4.68
C ARG A 337 11.33 -4.11 -3.70
N TYR A 338 11.69 -3.59 -2.52
CA TYR A 338 10.77 -3.00 -1.56
C TYR A 338 10.92 -1.48 -1.57
N ASP A 339 9.81 -0.76 -1.47
CA ASP A 339 9.84 0.68 -1.21
C ASP A 339 10.05 1.01 0.27
N ALA A 340 10.48 2.24 0.51
CA ALA A 340 10.53 2.82 1.84
C ALA A 340 9.25 3.61 2.12
N SER A 341 8.79 3.60 3.37
CA SER A 341 7.75 4.50 3.83
C SER A 341 8.01 4.90 5.27
N THR A 342 7.81 6.18 5.55
CA THR A 342 7.93 6.76 6.88
C THR A 342 6.71 7.63 7.16
N LYS A 343 6.10 7.44 8.34
CA LYS A 343 4.98 8.26 8.83
C LYS A 343 5.36 8.99 10.11
N VAL A 344 4.91 10.22 10.26
CA VAL A 344 5.07 11.06 11.46
C VAL A 344 3.69 11.54 11.90
N GLY A 345 3.22 11.01 13.04
CA GLY A 345 2.00 11.46 13.72
C GLY A 345 2.35 12.42 14.85
N ILE A 346 1.63 13.54 14.95
CA ILE A 346 1.77 14.52 16.03
C ILE A 346 0.43 14.65 16.74
N LYS A 347 0.46 14.65 18.08
CA LYS A 347 -0.68 14.94 18.92
C LYS A 347 -0.58 16.38 19.42
N PHE A 348 -1.43 17.25 18.90
CA PHE A 348 -1.67 18.60 19.39
C PHE A 348 -2.76 18.59 20.48
N GLU A 349 -2.82 19.66 21.27
CA GLU A 349 -3.88 19.87 22.25
C GLU A 349 -5.26 19.92 21.60
N THR A 350 -5.38 20.62 20.47
CA THR A 350 -6.63 20.76 19.71
C THR A 350 -6.42 20.40 18.24
N ARG A 351 -7.53 20.12 17.54
CA ARG A 351 -7.55 19.99 16.08
C ARG A 351 -7.52 21.36 15.42
N TRP A 352 -6.40 22.07 15.52
CA TRP A 352 -6.24 23.44 15.03
C TRP A 352 -6.61 23.58 13.53
N TRP A 353 -6.43 22.54 12.72
CA TRP A 353 -6.81 22.53 11.30
C TRP A 353 -8.33 22.52 11.06
N GLN A 354 -9.14 22.22 12.09
CA GLN A 354 -10.61 22.27 12.05
C GLN A 354 -11.17 23.55 12.69
N ASP A 355 -10.32 24.35 13.34
CA ASP A 355 -10.75 25.54 14.07
C ASP A 355 -10.93 26.74 13.11
N PRO A 356 -12.16 27.28 12.96
CA PRO A 356 -12.40 28.43 12.10
C PRO A 356 -11.73 29.72 12.58
N GLU A 357 -11.37 29.85 13.86
CA GLU A 357 -10.62 31.00 14.38
C GLU A 357 -9.14 30.96 13.95
N ILE A 358 -8.62 29.77 13.67
CA ILE A 358 -7.23 29.56 13.23
C ILE A 358 -7.16 29.48 11.70
N MET A 359 -8.04 28.70 11.08
CA MET A 359 -8.00 28.40 9.64
C MET A 359 -8.93 29.29 8.80
N GLY A 360 -9.84 30.05 9.41
CA GLY A 360 -10.81 30.87 8.69
C GLY A 360 -11.69 30.05 7.75
N ALA A 361 -11.79 30.45 6.48
CA ALA A 361 -12.53 29.69 5.45
C ALA A 361 -11.83 28.39 5.02
N ALA A 362 -10.58 28.17 5.43
CA ALA A 362 -9.76 27.02 5.05
C ALA A 362 -9.83 25.85 6.06
N THR A 363 -10.88 25.73 6.88
CA THR A 363 -11.02 24.65 7.90
C THR A 363 -11.10 23.25 7.31
N ILE A 364 -10.09 22.40 7.53
CA ILE A 364 -9.94 21.13 6.84
C ILE A 364 -10.62 19.96 7.58
N LYS A 365 -11.44 19.18 6.87
CA LYS A 365 -12.15 18.01 7.41
C LYS A 365 -11.90 16.77 6.54
N GLY A 366 -10.78 16.10 6.82
CA GLY A 366 -10.30 14.96 6.04
C GLY A 366 -9.51 15.37 4.80
N GLY A 367 -9.17 14.40 3.95
CA GLY A 367 -8.33 14.62 2.78
C GLY A 367 -6.84 14.70 3.10
N GLN A 368 -6.06 15.15 2.12
CA GLN A 368 -4.61 15.24 2.21
C GLN A 368 -4.08 16.46 1.45
N SER A 369 -3.12 17.17 2.05
CA SER A 369 -2.38 18.26 1.43
C SER A 369 -1.02 17.79 0.96
N SER A 370 -0.57 18.30 -0.18
CA SER A 370 0.64 17.83 -0.87
C SER A 370 1.66 18.96 -1.07
N THR A 371 2.94 18.61 -1.06
CA THR A 371 4.04 19.57 -1.19
C THR A 371 5.34 18.93 -1.65
N ASP A 372 6.26 19.75 -2.18
CA ASP A 372 7.64 19.40 -2.51
C ASP A 372 8.64 19.57 -1.34
N ILE A 373 8.22 20.10 -0.19
CA ILE A 373 9.06 20.18 1.02
C ILE A 373 9.06 18.84 1.78
N PRO A 374 10.06 18.58 2.66
CA PRO A 374 10.34 17.25 3.21
C PRO A 374 9.16 16.41 3.76
N ILE A 375 8.11 17.03 4.33
CA ILE A 375 6.96 16.27 4.85
C ILE A 375 6.11 15.59 3.77
N ARG A 376 6.20 16.06 2.51
CA ARG A 376 5.49 15.65 1.28
C ARG A 376 3.97 15.63 1.34
N THR A 377 3.39 14.83 2.23
CA THR A 377 1.94 14.67 2.36
C THR A 377 1.52 14.82 3.82
N CYS A 378 0.64 15.76 4.10
CA CYS A 378 -0.05 15.89 5.38
C CYS A 378 -1.47 15.34 5.24
N VAL A 379 -1.84 14.34 6.05
CA VAL A 379 -3.13 13.65 5.96
C VAL A 379 -3.99 14.00 7.16
N TYR A 380 -5.16 14.57 6.92
CA TYR A 380 -6.11 14.94 7.97
C TYR A 380 -7.02 13.75 8.27
N PRO A 381 -7.22 13.38 9.54
CA PRO A 381 -8.07 12.26 9.89
C PRO A 381 -9.50 12.41 9.36
N SER A 382 -10.04 11.34 8.75
CA SER A 382 -11.47 11.26 8.41
C SER A 382 -12.34 10.80 9.59
N TYR A 383 -11.72 10.34 10.67
CA TYR A 383 -12.38 9.92 11.91
C TYR A 383 -12.40 11.03 12.97
N GLY A 384 -13.41 10.97 13.84
CA GLY A 384 -13.61 11.96 14.91
C GLY A 384 -13.93 13.37 14.44
N ILE A 385 -14.25 13.60 13.15
CA ILE A 385 -14.55 14.93 12.59
C ILE A 385 -15.72 15.61 13.34
N ASN A 386 -16.73 14.84 13.71
CA ASN A 386 -17.94 15.34 14.39
C ASN A 386 -17.94 15.03 15.89
N CYS A 387 -16.80 14.59 16.46
CA CYS A 387 -16.68 14.29 17.88
C CYS A 387 -16.15 15.55 18.60
N PRO A 388 -16.95 16.16 19.50
CA PRO A 388 -16.45 17.25 20.34
C PRO A 388 -15.23 16.81 21.12
N ASP A 389 -14.25 17.69 21.26
CA ASP A 389 -13.00 17.45 22.03
C ASP A 389 -12.18 16.26 21.53
N ALA A 390 -12.36 15.83 20.27
CA ALA A 390 -11.51 14.80 19.67
C ALA A 390 -10.03 15.24 19.71
N PRO A 391 -9.10 14.37 20.14
CA PRO A 391 -7.69 14.69 20.23
C PRO A 391 -7.11 15.23 18.92
N GLY A 392 -6.17 16.17 19.05
CA GLY A 392 -5.43 16.80 17.95
C GLY A 392 -4.42 15.89 17.28
N VAL A 393 -4.74 14.63 16.97
CA VAL A 393 -3.84 13.71 16.27
C VAL A 393 -3.85 13.98 14.77
N LEU A 394 -2.70 14.36 14.21
CA LEU A 394 -2.50 14.64 12.79
C LEU A 394 -1.41 13.72 12.23
N LEU A 395 -1.67 13.09 11.08
CA LEU A 395 -0.61 12.47 10.29
C LEU A 395 0.11 13.56 9.49
N ALA A 396 1.04 14.23 10.17
CA ALA A 396 1.72 15.43 9.70
C ALA A 396 2.68 15.19 8.52
N SER A 397 3.22 13.98 8.41
CA SER A 397 4.02 13.55 7.25
C SER A 397 3.76 12.09 6.91
N TYR A 398 3.49 11.84 5.63
CA TYR A 398 3.46 10.51 5.03
C TYR A 398 4.31 10.51 3.76
N THR A 399 5.46 9.84 3.82
CA THR A 399 6.47 9.84 2.76
C THR A 399 6.77 8.44 2.27
N TRP A 400 7.11 8.33 0.98
CA TRP A 400 7.51 7.11 0.28
C TRP A 400 8.91 7.26 -0.33
N SER A 401 9.50 6.17 -0.85
CA SER A 401 10.77 6.17 -1.59
C SER A 401 11.90 6.97 -0.93
N GLN A 402 12.62 7.81 -1.68
CA GLN A 402 13.75 8.60 -1.19
C GLN A 402 13.34 9.60 -0.10
N ASP A 403 12.13 10.16 -0.17
CA ASP A 403 11.60 11.06 0.85
C ASP A 403 11.48 10.34 2.20
N ALA A 404 10.96 9.10 2.17
CA ALA A 404 10.83 8.26 3.35
C ALA A 404 12.18 7.90 3.98
N LEU A 405 13.21 7.68 3.17
CA LEU A 405 14.56 7.40 3.68
C LEU A 405 15.17 8.64 4.35
N ARG A 406 14.96 9.83 3.79
CA ARG A 406 15.44 11.10 4.37
C ARG A 406 14.78 11.39 5.72
N ILE A 407 13.45 11.27 5.80
CA ILE A 407 12.71 11.41 7.06
C ILE A 407 13.04 10.28 8.03
N GLY A 408 13.15 9.05 7.52
CA GLY A 408 13.41 7.83 8.29
C GLY A 408 14.76 7.84 9.01
N ALA A 409 15.76 8.52 8.44
CA ALA A 409 17.08 8.70 9.07
C ALA A 409 16.97 9.39 10.45
N LEU A 410 16.04 10.33 10.61
CA LEU A 410 15.79 11.00 11.88
C LEU A 410 14.82 10.21 12.77
N ALA A 411 13.80 9.59 12.17
CA ALA A 411 12.74 8.87 12.90
C ALA A 411 13.25 7.71 13.77
N SER A 412 14.34 7.07 13.35
CA SER A 412 14.95 5.92 14.04
C SER A 412 16.22 6.26 14.83
N GLY A 413 16.54 7.56 14.96
CA GLY A 413 17.73 8.03 15.66
C GLY A 413 17.59 8.14 17.18
N THR A 414 18.58 8.81 17.77
CA THR A 414 18.61 9.31 19.16
C THR A 414 17.46 10.26 19.44
N GLN A 415 17.22 10.59 20.72
CA GLN A 415 16.18 11.56 21.09
C GLN A 415 16.40 12.93 20.43
N ALA A 416 17.65 13.41 20.34
CA ALA A 416 17.96 14.69 19.70
C ALA A 416 17.60 14.71 18.20
N GLU A 417 17.84 13.62 17.47
CA GLU A 417 17.47 13.49 16.06
C GLU A 417 15.94 13.42 15.88
N LYS A 418 15.23 12.80 16.82
CA LYS A 418 13.77 12.79 16.82
C LYS A 418 13.18 14.16 17.14
N ASP A 419 13.80 14.92 18.06
CA ASP A 419 13.42 16.31 18.36
C ASP A 419 13.66 17.22 17.13
N GLU A 420 14.74 16.98 16.39
CA GLU A 420 15.00 17.64 15.09
C GLU A 420 13.91 17.30 14.06
N LEU A 421 13.49 16.04 13.96
CA LEU A 421 12.39 15.63 13.09
C LEU A 421 11.08 16.34 13.45
N LEU A 422 10.76 16.45 14.75
CA LEU A 422 9.57 17.17 15.20
C LEU A 422 9.63 18.64 14.78
N ARG A 423 10.75 19.32 15.03
CA ARG A 423 10.95 20.73 14.64
C ARG A 423 10.84 20.91 13.12
N LEU A 424 11.51 20.08 12.33
CA LEU A 424 11.43 20.10 10.87
C LEU A 424 9.98 19.95 10.39
N THR A 425 9.25 19.00 10.98
CA THR A 425 7.86 18.71 10.63
C THR A 425 6.96 19.90 10.94
N LEU A 426 7.09 20.52 12.12
CA LEU A 426 6.34 21.71 12.51
C LEU A 426 6.64 22.92 11.60
N GLU A 427 7.91 23.16 11.27
CA GLU A 427 8.31 24.21 10.32
C GLU A 427 7.73 23.98 8.92
N ASN A 428 7.64 22.72 8.49
CA ASN A 428 7.06 22.37 7.20
C ASN A 428 5.53 22.50 7.20
N LEU A 429 4.85 22.09 8.28
CA LEU A 429 3.43 22.35 8.47
C LEU A 429 3.14 23.85 8.43
N SER A 430 3.99 24.67 9.06
CA SER A 430 3.90 26.13 9.04
C SER A 430 3.95 26.70 7.62
N LYS A 431 4.89 26.24 6.79
CA LYS A 431 4.98 26.63 5.37
C LYS A 431 3.75 26.18 4.58
N LEU A 432 3.36 24.91 4.71
CA LEU A 432 2.23 24.33 3.98
C LEU A 432 0.92 25.06 4.29
N HIS A 433 0.71 25.42 5.55
CA HIS A 433 -0.52 26.06 6.02
C HIS A 433 -0.44 27.58 6.01
N GLY A 434 0.71 28.20 5.75
CA GLY A 434 0.87 29.65 5.84
C GLY A 434 0.62 30.22 7.24
N LEU A 435 0.78 29.40 8.29
CA LEU A 435 0.53 29.77 9.69
C LEU A 435 1.83 29.69 10.50
N PRO A 436 2.07 30.60 11.44
CA PRO A 436 3.20 30.47 12.36
C PRO A 436 2.97 29.28 13.31
N VAL A 437 4.05 28.59 13.72
CA VAL A 437 3.97 27.32 14.48
C VAL A 437 3.17 27.47 15.78
N GLU A 438 3.20 28.64 16.40
CA GLU A 438 2.50 28.94 17.66
C GLU A 438 0.97 28.83 17.50
N LYS A 439 0.44 28.97 16.28
CA LYS A 439 -0.99 28.81 16.00
C LYS A 439 -1.47 27.37 16.04
N PHE A 440 -0.57 26.38 15.99
CA PHE A 440 -0.93 24.97 16.12
C PHE A 440 -1.26 24.57 17.57
N GLY A 441 -0.93 25.43 18.53
CA GLY A 441 -1.07 25.14 19.95
C GLY A 441 -0.01 24.17 20.47
N PRO A 442 -0.11 23.76 21.75
CA PRO A 442 0.85 22.85 22.37
C PRO A 442 0.91 21.49 21.67
N VAL A 443 2.14 21.01 21.43
CA VAL A 443 2.39 19.60 21.07
C VAL A 443 2.42 18.79 22.36
N ILE A 444 1.56 17.80 22.45
CA ILE A 444 1.42 16.89 23.61
C ILE A 444 2.35 15.69 23.47
N ASP A 445 2.42 15.10 22.28
CA ASP A 445 3.26 13.94 21.97
C ASP A 445 3.49 13.81 20.45
N PHE A 446 4.45 12.99 20.04
CA PHE A 446 4.65 12.63 18.63
C PHE A 446 5.22 11.22 18.49
N TYR A 447 4.92 10.57 17.36
CA TYR A 447 5.43 9.26 17.02
C TYR A 447 5.78 9.17 15.54
N ALA A 448 6.98 8.69 15.24
CA ALA A 448 7.46 8.46 13.89
C ALA A 448 7.85 6.99 13.70
N HIS A 449 7.57 6.45 12.51
CA HIS A 449 7.91 5.07 12.18
C HIS A 449 8.43 4.96 10.76
N SER A 450 9.64 4.41 10.61
CA SER A 450 10.24 4.06 9.32
C SER A 450 10.21 2.54 9.13
N PHE A 451 9.46 2.06 8.15
CA PHE A 451 9.33 0.62 7.91
C PHE A 451 10.63 -0.05 7.44
N TYR A 452 11.54 0.72 6.85
CA TYR A 452 12.84 0.20 6.43
C TYR A 452 13.79 -0.01 7.62
N ALA A 453 13.62 0.76 8.70
CA ALA A 453 14.38 0.62 9.94
C ALA A 453 13.77 -0.40 10.93
N ASP A 454 12.50 -0.79 10.72
CA ASP A 454 11.86 -1.84 11.51
C ASP A 454 12.46 -3.22 11.17
N GLN A 455 13.07 -3.88 12.16
CA GLN A 455 13.68 -5.20 12.02
C GLN A 455 12.71 -6.31 11.60
N TYR A 456 11.40 -6.13 11.82
CA TYR A 456 10.35 -7.11 11.48
C TYR A 456 9.68 -6.83 10.13
N SER A 457 10.00 -5.70 9.51
CA SER A 457 9.46 -5.30 8.21
C SER A 457 10.57 -5.23 7.15
N ARG A 458 11.70 -4.57 7.45
CA ARG A 458 12.86 -4.34 6.56
C ARG A 458 12.44 -3.84 5.17
N GLY A 459 11.47 -2.93 5.14
CA GLY A 459 10.80 -2.43 3.95
C GLY A 459 9.31 -2.18 4.21
N ALA A 460 8.72 -1.20 3.53
CA ALA A 460 7.30 -0.90 3.69
C ALA A 460 6.44 -1.93 2.95
N PHE A 461 6.69 -2.13 1.67
CA PHE A 461 5.98 -3.06 0.80
C PHE A 461 6.77 -3.27 -0.50
N ALA A 462 6.44 -4.30 -1.25
CA ALA A 462 7.01 -4.48 -2.58
C ALA A 462 6.65 -3.29 -3.47
N LEU A 463 7.61 -2.85 -4.26
CA LEU A 463 7.42 -1.93 -5.38
C LEU A 463 8.59 -2.18 -6.31
N PHE A 464 8.33 -3.00 -7.31
CA PHE A 464 9.31 -3.66 -8.14
C PHE A 464 10.04 -2.71 -9.09
N GLY A 465 11.29 -3.07 -9.38
CA GLY A 465 12.06 -2.48 -10.48
C GLY A 465 11.63 -3.04 -11.84
N PRO A 466 12.06 -2.40 -12.95
CA PRO A 466 11.73 -2.87 -14.29
C PRO A 466 12.21 -4.31 -14.51
N GLY A 467 11.35 -5.16 -15.08
CA GLY A 467 11.60 -6.55 -15.42
C GLY A 467 11.44 -7.54 -14.26
N GLN A 468 11.02 -7.08 -13.07
CA GLN A 468 10.92 -7.95 -11.89
C GLN A 468 9.61 -8.73 -11.79
N PHE A 469 8.50 -8.24 -12.36
CA PHE A 469 7.30 -9.07 -12.56
C PHE A 469 7.57 -10.13 -13.65
N GLY A 470 8.28 -9.70 -14.70
CA GLY A 470 8.68 -10.51 -15.85
C GLY A 470 7.56 -10.77 -16.84
N HIS A 471 7.95 -11.19 -18.04
CA HIS A 471 7.05 -11.38 -19.17
C HIS A 471 6.09 -12.57 -18.94
N PRO A 472 4.85 -12.59 -19.49
CA PRO A 472 3.91 -13.71 -19.38
C PRO A 472 4.41 -15.08 -19.88
N HIS A 473 5.55 -15.09 -20.58
CA HIS A 473 6.17 -16.29 -21.14
C HIS A 473 7.52 -16.61 -20.48
N ASP A 474 7.99 -15.74 -19.58
CA ASP A 474 9.19 -15.98 -18.80
C ASP A 474 8.84 -16.84 -17.57
N ARG A 475 9.02 -18.15 -17.74
CA ARG A 475 8.79 -19.14 -16.66
C ARG A 475 9.78 -18.99 -15.51
N TYR A 476 10.86 -18.22 -15.69
CA TYR A 476 11.92 -18.03 -14.70
C TYR A 476 11.98 -16.60 -14.18
N SER A 477 10.92 -15.80 -14.38
CA SER A 477 10.86 -14.46 -13.81
C SER A 477 10.99 -14.50 -12.29
N LEU A 478 11.52 -13.42 -11.70
CA LEU A 478 11.72 -13.35 -10.26
C LEU A 478 10.39 -13.50 -9.51
N PHE A 479 9.34 -12.83 -9.99
CA PHE A 479 8.00 -12.91 -9.42
C PHE A 479 7.36 -14.30 -9.56
N ALA A 480 7.43 -14.95 -10.73
CA ALA A 480 6.93 -16.32 -10.88
C ALA A 480 7.69 -17.29 -9.96
N SER A 481 9.01 -17.15 -9.91
CA SER A 481 9.88 -18.04 -9.13
C SER A 481 9.58 -17.96 -7.63
N ILE A 482 9.44 -16.76 -7.05
CA ILE A 482 9.14 -16.62 -5.62
C ILE A 482 7.75 -17.15 -5.22
N LYS A 483 6.81 -17.22 -6.18
CA LYS A 483 5.48 -17.81 -5.98
C LYS A 483 5.50 -19.34 -6.00
N ALA A 484 6.52 -19.95 -6.60
CA ALA A 484 6.66 -21.40 -6.67
C ALA A 484 7.03 -21.99 -5.29
N PRO A 485 6.54 -23.19 -4.94
CA PRO A 485 7.00 -23.90 -3.76
C PRO A 485 8.50 -24.21 -3.79
N ALA A 486 9.08 -24.47 -2.62
CA ALA A 486 10.44 -25.00 -2.47
C ALA A 486 10.42 -26.20 -1.50
N ALA A 487 11.60 -26.76 -1.18
CA ALA A 487 11.75 -27.94 -0.31
C ALA A 487 10.82 -29.10 -0.74
N HIS A 488 10.82 -29.42 -2.04
CA HIS A 488 9.93 -30.41 -2.64
C HIS A 488 8.44 -30.21 -2.31
N GLY A 489 7.98 -28.95 -2.34
CA GLY A 489 6.57 -28.60 -2.08
C GLY A 489 6.21 -28.45 -0.61
N LYS A 490 7.20 -28.33 0.29
CA LYS A 490 7.00 -28.20 1.76
C LYS A 490 7.20 -26.79 2.29
N PHE A 491 7.87 -25.92 1.52
CA PHE A 491 8.11 -24.53 1.89
C PHE A 491 7.44 -23.59 0.89
N HIS A 492 6.67 -22.63 1.40
CA HIS A 492 5.91 -21.67 0.60
C HIS A 492 6.14 -20.25 1.10
N VAL A 493 6.30 -19.30 0.19
CA VAL A 493 6.37 -17.87 0.52
C VAL A 493 5.03 -17.23 0.23
N ALA A 494 4.52 -16.48 1.20
CA ALA A 494 3.30 -15.71 1.11
C ALA A 494 3.49 -14.29 1.66
N GLY A 495 2.59 -13.39 1.31
CA GLY A 495 2.66 -11.97 1.62
C GLY A 495 2.48 -11.11 0.36
N GLU A 496 2.22 -9.81 0.55
CA GLU A 496 1.85 -8.91 -0.55
C GLU A 496 2.87 -8.91 -1.70
N ALA A 497 4.17 -9.00 -1.43
CA ALA A 497 5.25 -9.06 -2.43
C ALA A 497 5.23 -10.27 -3.39
N THR A 498 4.27 -11.17 -3.23
CA THR A 498 4.05 -12.32 -4.12
C THR A 498 2.67 -12.28 -4.76
N SER A 499 2.01 -11.12 -4.73
CA SER A 499 0.76 -10.81 -5.42
C SER A 499 1.01 -9.65 -6.38
N VAL A 500 0.18 -9.51 -7.40
CA VAL A 500 0.19 -8.34 -8.30
C VAL A 500 -0.41 -7.08 -7.65
N HIS A 501 -1.00 -7.21 -6.45
CA HIS A 501 -1.54 -6.11 -5.66
C HIS A 501 -0.60 -5.77 -4.49
N HIS A 502 0.58 -5.27 -4.80
CA HIS A 502 1.56 -4.82 -3.81
C HIS A 502 1.01 -3.70 -2.92
N ALA A 503 1.59 -3.51 -1.73
CA ALA A 503 1.21 -2.47 -0.76
C ALA A 503 -0.21 -2.56 -0.15
N TRP A 504 -1.06 -3.47 -0.62
CA TRP A 504 -2.44 -3.63 -0.14
C TRP A 504 -2.65 -4.92 0.68
N VAL A 505 -3.61 -4.86 1.61
CA VAL A 505 -4.06 -6.05 2.37
C VAL A 505 -4.56 -7.13 1.42
N LEU A 506 -5.20 -6.74 0.31
CA LEU A 506 -5.65 -7.65 -0.75
C LEU A 506 -4.52 -8.58 -1.22
N GLY A 507 -3.33 -8.04 -1.50
CA GLY A 507 -2.22 -8.84 -2.01
C GLY A 507 -1.76 -9.90 -1.00
N ALA A 508 -1.76 -9.57 0.29
CA ALA A 508 -1.48 -10.55 1.34
C ALA A 508 -2.54 -11.66 1.39
N LEU A 509 -3.82 -11.33 1.20
CA LEU A 509 -4.92 -12.31 1.20
C LEU A 509 -4.87 -13.25 -0.01
N ASN A 510 -4.67 -12.71 -1.21
CA ASN A 510 -4.55 -13.52 -2.43
C ASN A 510 -3.33 -14.45 -2.35
N SER A 511 -2.20 -13.92 -1.90
CA SER A 511 -0.98 -14.69 -1.70
C SER A 511 -1.13 -15.81 -0.67
N ALA A 512 -1.81 -15.55 0.46
CA ALA A 512 -2.10 -16.57 1.46
C ALA A 512 -2.96 -17.71 0.88
N TRP A 513 -3.96 -17.37 0.05
CA TRP A 513 -4.76 -18.38 -0.65
C TRP A 513 -3.89 -19.25 -1.56
N ARG A 514 -3.01 -18.64 -2.37
CA ARG A 514 -2.09 -19.38 -3.25
C ARG A 514 -1.19 -20.32 -2.45
N ALA A 515 -0.57 -19.84 -1.39
CA ALA A 515 0.34 -20.67 -0.58
C ALA A 515 -0.38 -21.87 0.05
N VAL A 516 -1.62 -21.69 0.52
CA VAL A 516 -2.44 -22.82 0.99
C VAL A 516 -2.78 -23.76 -0.16
N TYR A 517 -3.19 -23.26 -1.34
CA TYR A 517 -3.46 -24.10 -2.51
C TYR A 517 -2.25 -24.98 -2.87
N ASN A 518 -1.05 -24.40 -2.85
CA ASN A 518 0.20 -25.10 -3.12
C ASN A 518 0.54 -26.14 -2.04
N ALA A 519 0.38 -25.80 -0.76
CA ALA A 519 0.59 -26.73 0.35
C ALA A 519 -0.35 -27.96 0.32
N LEU A 520 -1.46 -27.87 -0.42
CA LEU A 520 -2.44 -28.93 -0.59
C LEU A 520 -2.21 -29.83 -1.82
N ASP A 521 -1.01 -29.86 -2.42
CA ASP A 521 -0.75 -30.61 -3.64
C ASP A 521 -1.05 -32.12 -3.58
N GLY A 522 -0.78 -32.75 -2.43
CA GLY A 522 -1.15 -34.14 -2.16
C GLY A 522 -2.60 -34.35 -1.70
N TYR A 523 -3.44 -33.31 -1.67
CA TYR A 523 -4.76 -33.33 -1.03
C TYR A 523 -5.86 -32.75 -1.97
N PRO A 524 -6.20 -33.46 -3.06
CA PRO A 524 -7.10 -32.95 -4.11
C PRO A 524 -8.51 -32.58 -3.58
N GLU A 525 -9.07 -33.34 -2.66
CA GLU A 525 -10.38 -33.01 -2.06
C GLU A 525 -10.31 -31.72 -1.22
N LYS A 526 -9.22 -31.49 -0.49
CA LYS A 526 -9.01 -30.24 0.26
C LYS A 526 -8.83 -29.04 -0.68
N ARG A 527 -8.23 -29.22 -1.86
CA ARG A 527 -8.17 -28.17 -2.90
C ARG A 527 -9.55 -27.82 -3.44
N LYS A 528 -10.40 -28.83 -3.69
CA LYS A 528 -11.80 -28.60 -4.09
C LYS A 528 -12.57 -27.85 -3.00
N ASP A 529 -12.39 -28.23 -1.74
CA ASP A 529 -12.97 -27.52 -0.59
C ASP A 529 -12.48 -26.07 -0.51
N LEU A 530 -11.17 -25.83 -0.68
CA LEU A 530 -10.59 -24.48 -0.71
C LEU A 530 -11.23 -23.62 -1.80
N ILE A 531 -11.32 -24.13 -3.04
CA ILE A 531 -11.93 -23.42 -4.16
C ILE A 531 -13.40 -23.13 -3.87
N ARG A 532 -14.16 -24.12 -3.39
CA ARG A 532 -15.59 -23.99 -3.09
C ARG A 532 -15.85 -22.96 -1.98
N MET A 533 -15.02 -22.94 -0.93
CA MET A 533 -15.25 -22.11 0.25
C MET A 533 -14.68 -20.70 0.11
N TRP A 534 -13.58 -20.52 -0.62
CA TRP A 534 -12.82 -19.27 -0.63
C TRP A 534 -12.69 -18.63 -2.01
N GLY A 535 -13.10 -19.31 -3.08
CA GLY A 535 -12.96 -18.84 -4.46
C GLY A 535 -11.51 -18.68 -4.91
N ILE A 536 -11.27 -18.65 -6.22
CA ILE A 536 -9.92 -18.41 -6.78
C ILE A 536 -9.71 -16.89 -6.91
N PRO A 537 -8.60 -16.31 -6.39
CA PRO A 537 -8.26 -14.91 -6.62
C PRO A 537 -8.22 -14.54 -8.11
N ASP A 538 -8.56 -13.29 -8.46
CA ASP A 538 -8.61 -12.85 -9.86
C ASP A 538 -7.24 -12.98 -10.56
N GLU A 539 -6.14 -12.79 -9.81
CA GLU A 539 -4.76 -12.92 -10.30
C GLU A 539 -4.27 -14.38 -10.45
N GLU A 540 -5.02 -15.36 -9.94
CA GLU A 540 -4.61 -16.78 -9.94
C GLU A 540 -5.49 -17.62 -10.86
N ASN A 541 -4.93 -18.72 -11.37
CA ASN A 541 -5.68 -19.74 -12.09
C ASN A 541 -4.98 -21.10 -12.02
N GLN A 542 -5.74 -22.18 -12.18
CA GLN A 542 -5.20 -23.54 -12.03
C GLN A 542 -4.07 -23.86 -13.03
N VAL A 543 -4.08 -23.28 -14.23
CA VAL A 543 -3.00 -23.49 -15.21
C VAL A 543 -1.69 -22.91 -14.69
N HIS A 544 -1.69 -21.65 -14.25
CA HIS A 544 -0.50 -21.02 -13.67
C HIS A 544 -0.05 -21.69 -12.37
N LEU A 545 -0.99 -22.09 -11.50
CA LEU A 545 -0.65 -22.79 -10.25
C LEU A 545 0.02 -24.13 -10.52
N ASN A 546 -0.44 -24.89 -11.53
CA ASN A 546 0.23 -26.11 -11.96
C ASN A 546 1.62 -25.82 -12.52
N MET A 547 1.78 -24.76 -13.32
CA MET A 547 3.10 -24.34 -13.82
C MET A 547 4.07 -23.98 -12.68
N LEU A 548 3.61 -23.29 -11.64
CA LEU A 548 4.41 -22.97 -10.46
C LEU A 548 4.85 -24.22 -9.70
N ARG A 549 3.96 -25.21 -9.57
CA ARG A 549 4.31 -26.50 -8.98
C ARG A 549 5.33 -27.24 -9.84
N ASP A 550 5.11 -27.29 -11.15
CA ASP A 550 6.01 -28.00 -12.05
C ASP A 550 7.39 -27.34 -12.06
N LEU A 551 7.47 -26.00 -11.96
CA LEU A 551 8.71 -25.24 -11.75
C LEU A 551 9.43 -25.67 -10.46
N ALA A 552 8.70 -25.88 -9.36
CA ALA A 552 9.27 -26.36 -8.09
C ALA A 552 9.80 -27.81 -8.15
N LEU A 553 9.28 -28.62 -9.07
CA LEU A 553 9.67 -30.02 -9.26
C LEU A 553 10.76 -30.20 -10.32
N GLN A 554 10.98 -29.20 -11.18
CA GLN A 554 12.05 -29.19 -12.18
C GLN A 554 13.41 -28.97 -11.50
N LYS A 555 13.94 -30.04 -10.94
CA LYS A 555 15.36 -30.15 -10.63
C LYS A 555 16.10 -30.43 -11.94
N TRP A 556 16.77 -29.41 -12.48
CA TRP A 556 17.78 -29.53 -13.55
C TRP A 556 17.21 -29.75 -14.98
N LEU A 557 16.67 -28.69 -15.58
CA LEU A 557 16.78 -28.51 -17.04
C LEU A 557 18.03 -27.71 -17.36
#